data_AF-A0A0F7PJH5-F1
#
_entry.id   AF-A0A0F7PJH5-F1
#
_cell.length_a   1.000
_cell.length_b   1.000
_cell.length_c   1.000
_cell.angle_alpha   90.00
_cell.angle_beta   90.00
_cell.angle_gamma   90.00
#
_symmetry.space_group_name_H-M   'P 1'
#
loop_
_entity.id
_entity.type
_entity.pdbx_description
1 polymer ?
#
loop_
_entity_poly.entity_id
_entity_poly.type
_entity_poly.pdbx_seq_one_letter_code
_entity_poly.pdbx_strand_id
1 'polypeptide(L)'
;MADACLRFDAIREDLPGPKWKARWDRSWPAYEGWFIARGGDSGPSRADCEAALSQHMPELVPVYRRLVDLAGGSDRAARFLSTWCPPNYLGGCSLVAMSNHDTVRLVRNYDLSPNLNEGLLLKSAWTGRGVMGMVEFLWGLSDGINDAGLSIALAYGGRQVTGTGFGITTILRYVLETCRTVEDALAVLRRVPSHMPYNVVLADASGTTASVEMLAGGGIQIVADPVATNHQHDGSQPDRGPFTRTYERAAHLKRIADSRRDPKGLAAEFLKEPLRQVRYEEGFGTLFTAEYDPLTRGLTLHWSDTEWRQSLDDFTERQTVITYGGSERSIQLNQGLEREIDWVAIGMRYASGNAPDWREFATPGYGFEPQQVCSGCH
;
A
#
# COMPACT_ATOMS: atom_id res chain seq x y z
N MET A 1 -7.80 3.08 26.32
CA MET A 1 -7.36 3.59 25.01
C MET A 1 -8.21 2.87 23.98
N ALA A 2 -8.76 3.56 22.99
CA ALA A 2 -9.58 2.89 21.98
C ALA A 2 -8.66 2.12 21.05
N ASP A 3 -8.83 0.80 20.97
CA ASP A 3 -8.08 -0.02 20.03
C ASP A 3 -8.38 0.45 18.61
N ALA A 4 -7.34 0.66 17.80
CA ALA A 4 -7.50 1.05 16.41
C ALA A 4 -7.96 -0.18 15.61
N CYS A 5 -9.01 -0.08 14.79
CA CYS A 5 -9.48 -1.20 13.99
C CYS A 5 -9.40 -0.91 12.48
N LEU A 6 -9.21 -1.96 11.68
CA LEU A 6 -9.29 -1.90 10.23
C LEU A 6 -10.19 -3.01 9.72
N ARG A 7 -11.15 -2.64 8.89
CA ARG A 7 -11.97 -3.59 8.15
C ARG A 7 -11.23 -4.04 6.90
N PHE A 8 -11.04 -5.36 6.78
CA PHE A 8 -10.58 -5.99 5.56
C PHE A 8 -11.72 -6.60 4.78
N ASP A 9 -11.65 -6.49 3.46
CA ASP A 9 -12.59 -7.05 2.52
C ASP A 9 -11.82 -7.74 1.39
N ALA A 10 -12.12 -9.01 1.14
CA ALA A 10 -11.74 -9.71 -0.07
C ALA A 10 -12.92 -9.66 -1.05
N ILE A 11 -12.72 -9.01 -2.19
CA ILE A 11 -13.74 -8.80 -3.21
C ILE A 11 -13.27 -9.38 -4.54
N ARG A 12 -14.21 -9.96 -5.28
CA ARG A 12 -14.05 -10.32 -6.68
C ARG A 12 -14.96 -9.45 -7.54
N GLU A 13 -14.37 -8.74 -8.49
CA GLU A 13 -15.10 -8.02 -9.53
C GLU A 13 -14.32 -8.02 -10.85
N ASP A 14 -14.75 -8.87 -11.78
CA ASP A 14 -14.01 -9.15 -13.01
C ASP A 14 -13.91 -7.92 -13.93
N LEU A 15 -14.85 -6.98 -13.87
CA LEU A 15 -14.83 -5.69 -14.57
C LEU A 15 -15.22 -4.55 -13.61
N PRO A 16 -14.77 -3.29 -13.80
CA PRO A 16 -15.25 -2.19 -12.99
C PRO A 16 -16.77 -2.09 -12.99
N GLY A 17 -17.38 -2.15 -11.80
CA GLY A 17 -18.82 -2.29 -11.66
C GLY A 17 -19.36 -1.83 -10.31
N PRO A 18 -20.53 -2.36 -9.89
CA PRO A 18 -21.20 -1.95 -8.66
C PRO A 18 -20.37 -2.13 -7.38
N LYS A 19 -19.49 -3.14 -7.28
CA LYS A 19 -18.68 -3.35 -6.06
C LYS A 19 -17.60 -2.29 -5.96
N TRP A 20 -16.93 -1.96 -7.07
CA TRP A 20 -16.01 -0.83 -7.14
C TRP A 20 -16.73 0.49 -6.84
N LYS A 21 -17.93 0.71 -7.40
CA LYS A 21 -18.73 1.92 -7.12
C LYS A 21 -19.08 2.06 -5.63
N ALA A 22 -19.43 0.97 -4.96
CA ALA A 22 -19.66 0.98 -3.52
C ALA A 22 -18.39 1.34 -2.72
N ARG A 23 -17.20 0.94 -3.20
CA ARG A 23 -15.90 1.34 -2.60
C ARG A 23 -15.61 2.81 -2.83
N TRP A 24 -15.85 3.29 -4.05
CA TRP A 24 -15.76 4.71 -4.40
C TRP A 24 -16.65 5.54 -3.48
N ASP A 25 -17.93 5.22 -3.35
CA ASP A 25 -18.87 5.99 -2.53
C ASP A 25 -18.47 6.05 -1.04
N ARG A 26 -17.86 4.97 -0.54
CA ARG A 26 -17.35 4.90 0.84
C ARG A 26 -16.12 5.76 1.05
N SER A 27 -15.15 5.69 0.13
CA SER A 27 -13.79 6.20 0.35
C SER A 27 -13.53 7.55 -0.34
N TRP A 28 -14.28 7.89 -1.39
CA TRP A 28 -14.08 9.10 -2.18
C TRP A 28 -14.17 10.39 -1.37
N PRO A 29 -15.10 10.58 -0.41
CA PRO A 29 -15.14 11.82 0.36
C PRO A 29 -13.82 12.13 1.09
N ALA A 30 -13.14 11.11 1.61
CA ALA A 30 -11.84 11.26 2.26
C ALA A 30 -10.72 11.55 1.24
N TYR A 31 -10.69 10.81 0.13
CA TYR A 31 -9.72 11.03 -0.95
C TYR A 31 -9.89 12.40 -1.63
N GLU A 32 -11.12 12.86 -1.81
CA GLU A 32 -11.42 14.17 -2.39
C GLU A 32 -10.93 15.29 -1.48
N GLY A 33 -11.23 15.21 -0.18
CA GLY A 33 -10.71 16.15 0.81
C GLY A 33 -9.18 16.18 0.84
N TRP A 34 -8.54 15.01 0.82
CA TRP A 34 -7.08 14.90 0.72
C TRP A 34 -6.53 15.52 -0.58
N PHE A 35 -7.13 15.20 -1.72
CA PHE A 35 -6.68 15.65 -3.04
C PHE A 35 -6.73 17.18 -3.15
N ILE A 36 -7.84 17.80 -2.71
CA ILE A 36 -8.01 19.25 -2.69
C ILE A 36 -6.97 19.89 -1.76
N ALA A 37 -6.87 19.42 -0.52
CA ALA A 37 -5.96 19.98 0.48
C ALA A 37 -4.47 19.88 0.09
N ARG A 38 -4.13 18.94 -0.79
CA ARG A 38 -2.77 18.73 -1.30
C ARG A 38 -2.49 19.40 -2.63
N GLY A 39 -3.38 20.29 -3.09
CA GLY A 39 -3.20 21.03 -4.33
C GLY A 39 -3.41 20.17 -5.58
N GLY A 40 -4.15 19.07 -5.48
CA GLY A 40 -4.50 18.23 -6.63
C GLY A 40 -5.26 19.00 -7.72
N ASP A 41 -6.06 19.99 -7.33
CA ASP A 41 -6.75 20.88 -8.27
C ASP A 41 -5.79 21.80 -9.05
N SER A 42 -4.56 22.00 -8.55
CA SER A 42 -3.47 22.72 -9.24
C SER A 42 -2.61 21.82 -10.14
N GLY A 43 -2.88 20.51 -10.17
CA GLY A 43 -2.16 19.56 -11.02
C GLY A 43 -2.55 19.65 -12.51
N PRO A 44 -2.11 18.68 -13.34
CA PRO A 44 -2.42 18.65 -14.77
C PRO A 44 -3.93 18.70 -15.07
N SER A 45 -4.30 19.18 -16.25
CA SER A 45 -5.70 19.19 -16.69
C SER A 45 -6.19 17.77 -16.99
N ARG A 46 -7.51 17.56 -17.02
CA ARG A 46 -8.08 16.26 -17.45
C ARG A 46 -7.58 15.82 -18.82
N ALA A 47 -7.45 16.76 -19.78
CA ALA A 47 -6.94 16.45 -21.11
C ALA A 47 -5.48 15.95 -21.06
N ASP A 48 -4.63 16.58 -20.24
CA ASP A 48 -3.24 16.14 -20.05
C ASP A 48 -3.17 14.77 -19.38
N CYS A 49 -4.01 14.53 -18.36
CA CYS A 49 -4.15 13.24 -17.69
C CYS A 49 -4.54 12.12 -18.68
N GLU A 50 -5.55 12.36 -19.52
CA GLU A 50 -6.01 11.41 -20.54
C GLU A 50 -4.97 11.17 -21.63
N ALA A 51 -4.25 12.22 -22.06
CA ALA A 51 -3.16 12.13 -23.02
C ALA A 51 -1.99 11.30 -22.46
N ALA A 52 -1.59 11.55 -21.21
CA ALA A 52 -0.53 10.80 -20.54
C ALA A 52 -0.89 9.30 -20.42
N LEU A 53 -2.12 8.97 -20.00
CA LEU A 53 -2.59 7.59 -19.96
C LEU A 53 -2.54 6.94 -21.34
N SER A 54 -3.02 7.63 -22.37
CA SER A 54 -3.02 7.13 -23.75
C SER A 54 -1.60 6.89 -24.28
N GLN A 55 -0.64 7.72 -23.89
CA GLN A 55 0.75 7.60 -24.30
C GLN A 55 1.48 6.46 -23.59
N HIS A 56 1.32 6.35 -22.27
CA HIS A 56 2.15 5.47 -21.45
C HIS A 56 1.50 4.13 -21.12
N MET A 57 0.17 4.09 -20.98
CA MET A 57 -0.59 2.91 -20.52
C MET A 57 -1.90 2.75 -21.32
N PRO A 58 -1.85 2.68 -22.67
CA PRO A 58 -3.04 2.70 -23.51
C PRO A 58 -4.04 1.58 -23.20
N GLU A 59 -3.56 0.42 -22.74
CA GLU A 59 -4.40 -0.73 -22.38
C GLU A 59 -5.30 -0.47 -21.16
N LEU A 60 -4.94 0.49 -20.29
CA LEU A 60 -5.79 0.89 -19.16
C LEU A 60 -6.81 1.98 -19.51
N VAL A 61 -6.72 2.63 -20.68
CA VAL A 61 -7.63 3.72 -21.05
C VAL A 61 -9.10 3.30 -21.01
N PRO A 62 -9.52 2.11 -21.53
CA PRO A 62 -10.90 1.67 -21.41
C PRO A 62 -11.36 1.47 -19.96
N VAL A 63 -10.48 0.92 -19.10
CA VAL A 63 -10.74 0.72 -17.68
C VAL A 63 -10.92 2.06 -16.97
N TYR A 64 -9.98 2.98 -17.18
CA TYR A 64 -10.01 4.34 -16.66
C TYR A 64 -11.31 5.06 -17.02
N ARG A 65 -11.71 5.06 -18.30
CA ARG A 65 -12.95 5.71 -18.75
C ARG A 65 -14.16 5.15 -18.03
N ARG A 66 -14.24 3.82 -17.89
CA ARG A 66 -15.36 3.18 -17.17
C ARG A 66 -15.38 3.54 -15.68
N LEU A 67 -14.22 3.63 -15.03
CA LEU A 67 -14.12 4.07 -13.64
C LEU A 67 -14.58 5.53 -13.49
N VAL A 68 -14.20 6.41 -14.42
CA VAL A 68 -14.64 7.81 -14.46
C VAL A 68 -16.16 7.91 -14.63
N ASP A 69 -16.73 7.14 -15.56
CA ASP A 69 -18.19 7.09 -15.77
C ASP A 69 -18.92 6.60 -14.52
N LEU A 70 -18.44 5.53 -13.89
CA LEU A 70 -18.99 5.01 -12.64
C LEU A 70 -18.88 6.03 -11.50
N ALA A 71 -17.80 6.80 -11.43
CA ALA A 71 -17.60 7.87 -10.46
C ALA A 71 -18.50 9.10 -10.69
N GLY A 72 -19.26 9.14 -11.79
CA GLY A 72 -20.15 10.25 -12.15
C GLY A 72 -19.55 11.26 -13.12
N GLY A 73 -18.36 11.00 -13.68
CA GLY A 73 -17.81 11.73 -14.82
C GLY A 73 -17.23 13.12 -14.55
N SER A 74 -17.08 13.51 -13.28
CA SER A 74 -16.57 14.83 -12.92
C SER A 74 -15.09 15.03 -13.33
N ASP A 75 -14.71 16.29 -13.58
CA ASP A 75 -13.33 16.64 -13.92
C ASP A 75 -12.33 16.21 -12.84
N ARG A 76 -12.67 16.46 -11.57
CA ARG A 76 -11.82 16.07 -10.44
C ARG A 76 -11.66 14.56 -10.32
N ALA A 77 -12.74 13.79 -10.45
CA ALA A 77 -12.66 12.34 -10.40
C ALA A 77 -11.78 11.81 -11.54
N ALA A 78 -11.92 12.37 -12.76
CA ALA A 78 -11.08 12.03 -13.89
C ALA A 78 -9.59 12.31 -13.65
N ARG A 79 -9.26 13.48 -13.08
CA ARG A 79 -7.87 13.85 -12.74
C ARG A 79 -7.31 12.96 -11.64
N PHE A 80 -8.06 12.74 -10.55
CA PHE A 80 -7.66 11.86 -9.46
C PHE A 80 -7.39 10.42 -9.95
N LEU A 81 -8.34 9.82 -10.67
CA LEU A 81 -8.26 8.44 -11.13
C LEU A 81 -7.12 8.22 -12.12
N SER A 82 -6.70 9.26 -12.86
CA SER A 82 -5.57 9.15 -13.78
C SER A 82 -4.25 8.90 -13.05
N THR A 83 -4.16 9.38 -11.81
CA THR A 83 -2.92 9.41 -11.01
C THR A 83 -1.73 10.01 -11.75
N TRP A 84 -1.97 10.91 -12.71
CA TRP A 84 -0.92 11.65 -13.41
C TRP A 84 -0.52 12.88 -12.59
N CYS A 85 0.75 12.93 -12.18
CA CYS A 85 1.29 13.91 -11.23
C CYS A 85 0.40 14.10 -9.98
N PRO A 86 0.08 13.01 -9.26
CA PRO A 86 -0.77 13.12 -8.08
C PRO A 86 -0.03 13.86 -6.97
N PRO A 87 -0.75 14.43 -5.99
CA PRO A 87 -0.10 14.97 -4.81
C PRO A 87 0.71 13.90 -4.07
N ASN A 88 1.74 14.32 -3.35
CA ASN A 88 2.62 13.40 -2.63
C ASN A 88 1.86 12.59 -1.56
N TYR A 89 2.18 11.30 -1.47
CA TYR A 89 1.68 10.42 -0.43
C TYR A 89 2.82 9.57 0.13
N LEU A 90 2.71 9.24 1.41
CA LEU A 90 3.74 8.52 2.17
C LEU A 90 3.20 7.18 2.67
N GLY A 91 4.07 6.17 2.72
CA GLY A 91 3.84 4.91 3.41
C GLY A 91 5.16 4.31 3.89
N GLY A 92 5.12 3.43 4.89
CA GLY A 92 6.25 2.62 5.35
C GLY A 92 6.04 1.14 5.01
N CYS A 93 7.09 0.46 4.55
CA CYS A 93 7.00 -0.96 4.16
C CYS A 93 8.37 -1.66 4.23
N SER A 94 8.37 -2.98 4.31
CA SER A 94 9.52 -3.86 4.05
C SER A 94 9.13 -4.92 3.02
N LEU A 95 10.04 -5.30 2.13
CA LEU A 95 9.82 -6.26 1.05
C LEU A 95 11.02 -7.18 0.83
N VAL A 96 10.76 -8.43 0.46
CA VAL A 96 11.77 -9.32 -0.11
C VAL A 96 11.15 -10.30 -1.10
N ALA A 97 11.92 -10.68 -2.13
CA ALA A 97 11.66 -11.88 -2.91
C ALA A 97 12.79 -12.88 -2.74
N MET A 98 12.45 -14.17 -2.68
CA MET A 98 13.42 -15.27 -2.66
C MET A 98 12.93 -16.39 -3.58
N SER A 99 13.86 -17.00 -4.29
CA SER A 99 13.62 -18.19 -5.08
C SER A 99 14.71 -19.23 -4.87
N ASN A 100 14.36 -20.49 -5.06
CA ASN A 100 15.25 -21.62 -5.22
C ASN A 100 14.77 -22.47 -6.42
N HIS A 101 15.25 -23.71 -6.57
CA HIS A 101 14.93 -24.54 -7.74
C HIS A 101 13.43 -24.84 -7.92
N ASP A 102 12.64 -24.94 -6.86
CA ASP A 102 11.23 -25.39 -6.92
C ASP A 102 10.24 -24.45 -6.24
N THR A 103 10.73 -23.36 -5.63
CA THR A 103 9.95 -22.47 -4.79
C THR A 103 10.34 -21.04 -5.07
N VAL A 104 9.35 -20.16 -5.16
CA VAL A 104 9.52 -18.71 -5.21
C VAL A 104 8.48 -18.04 -4.31
N ARG A 105 8.91 -17.02 -3.57
CA ARG A 105 8.04 -16.20 -2.70
C ARG A 105 8.40 -14.74 -2.81
N LEU A 106 7.37 -13.88 -2.80
CA LEU A 106 7.49 -12.45 -2.59
C LEU A 106 6.70 -12.10 -1.32
N VAL A 107 7.34 -11.44 -0.36
CA VAL A 107 6.75 -11.14 0.95
C VAL A 107 6.86 -9.65 1.26
N ARG A 108 5.78 -9.06 1.79
CA ARG A 108 5.68 -7.65 2.18
C ARG A 108 5.10 -7.46 3.57
N ASN A 109 5.64 -6.51 4.32
CA ASN A 109 4.97 -5.89 5.48
C ASN A 109 4.37 -4.51 5.14
N TYR A 110 3.16 -4.28 5.66
CA TYR A 110 2.45 -3.01 5.61
C TYR A 110 2.62 -2.23 6.92
N ASP A 111 3.60 -1.32 6.98
CA ASP A 111 3.94 -0.56 8.19
C ASP A 111 3.31 0.86 8.13
N LEU A 112 2.07 1.00 8.60
CA LEU A 112 1.33 2.26 8.60
C LEU A 112 0.24 2.29 9.68
N SER A 113 -0.34 3.47 9.92
CA SER A 113 -1.55 3.59 10.73
C SER A 113 -2.72 2.83 10.08
N PRO A 114 -3.56 2.11 10.85
CA PRO A 114 -4.77 1.46 10.33
C PRO A 114 -5.68 2.39 9.52
N ASN A 115 -5.71 3.69 9.88
CA ASN A 115 -6.55 4.70 9.22
C ASN A 115 -6.09 5.06 7.79
N LEU A 116 -4.89 4.64 7.38
CA LEU A 116 -4.32 4.98 6.08
C LEU A 116 -4.41 3.82 5.07
N ASN A 117 -5.01 2.69 5.45
CA ASN A 117 -5.13 1.51 4.58
C ASN A 117 -6.59 1.28 4.17
N GLU A 118 -6.83 0.89 2.91
CA GLU A 118 -8.20 0.63 2.42
C GLU A 118 -8.78 -0.72 2.86
N GLY A 119 -7.91 -1.63 3.34
CA GLY A 119 -8.25 -2.99 3.74
C GLY A 119 -8.81 -3.83 2.60
N LEU A 120 -8.57 -3.47 1.34
CA LEU A 120 -9.24 -4.10 0.20
C LEU A 120 -8.28 -5.03 -0.56
N LEU A 121 -8.55 -6.33 -0.50
CA LEU A 121 -8.01 -7.32 -1.42
C LEU A 121 -8.98 -7.48 -2.59
N LEU A 122 -8.53 -7.20 -3.81
CA LEU A 122 -9.34 -7.30 -5.02
C LEU A 122 -8.80 -8.39 -5.94
N LYS A 123 -9.68 -9.30 -6.38
CA LYS A 123 -9.50 -10.11 -7.57
C LYS A 123 -10.30 -9.51 -8.73
N SER A 124 -9.64 -9.21 -9.84
CA SER A 124 -10.21 -8.56 -11.02
C SER A 124 -9.76 -9.22 -12.33
N ALA A 125 -10.41 -8.84 -13.43
CA ALA A 125 -10.01 -9.18 -14.79
C ALA A 125 -10.18 -7.98 -15.75
N TRP A 126 -9.74 -6.79 -15.30
CA TRP A 126 -10.16 -5.51 -15.90
C TRP A 126 -9.63 -5.30 -17.32
N THR A 127 -8.48 -5.87 -17.68
CA THR A 127 -7.99 -5.92 -19.07
C THR A 127 -8.17 -7.31 -19.72
N GLY A 128 -8.93 -8.21 -19.09
CA GLY A 128 -9.11 -9.61 -19.51
C GLY A 128 -8.12 -10.59 -18.88
N ARG A 129 -7.06 -10.11 -18.20
CA ARG A 129 -6.11 -10.91 -17.42
C ARG A 129 -6.55 -11.01 -15.96
N GLY A 130 -6.47 -12.19 -15.36
CA GLY A 130 -6.73 -12.35 -13.93
C GLY A 130 -5.65 -11.67 -13.09
N VAL A 131 -6.04 -10.77 -12.19
CA VAL A 131 -5.15 -10.05 -11.26
C VAL A 131 -5.74 -10.11 -9.85
N MET A 132 -4.90 -10.32 -8.85
CA MET A 132 -5.27 -10.27 -7.44
C MET A 132 -4.25 -9.45 -6.65
N GLY A 133 -4.69 -8.51 -5.82
CA GLY A 133 -3.76 -7.69 -5.03
C GLY A 133 -4.45 -6.72 -4.08
N MET A 134 -3.64 -6.09 -3.24
CA MET A 134 -4.11 -5.09 -2.28
C MET A 134 -4.29 -3.75 -2.97
N VAL A 135 -5.50 -3.20 -2.86
CA VAL A 135 -5.90 -1.94 -3.49
C VAL A 135 -5.43 -0.74 -2.67
N GLU A 136 -4.86 0.23 -3.38
CA GLU A 136 -4.60 1.57 -2.88
C GLU A 136 -4.97 2.58 -3.97
N PHE A 137 -5.41 3.78 -3.57
CA PHE A 137 -5.91 4.81 -4.48
C PHE A 137 -7.15 4.37 -5.27
N LEU A 138 -8.08 3.67 -4.59
CA LEU A 138 -9.39 3.20 -5.09
C LEU A 138 -9.35 2.15 -6.22
N TRP A 139 -8.28 2.10 -7.01
CA TRP A 139 -8.17 1.17 -8.14
C TRP A 139 -6.72 0.79 -8.47
N GLY A 140 -5.72 1.51 -7.96
CA GLY A 140 -4.32 1.09 -8.05
C GLY A 140 -4.05 -0.13 -7.17
N LEU A 141 -2.85 -0.71 -7.32
CA LEU A 141 -2.39 -1.83 -6.50
C LEU A 141 -1.07 -1.47 -5.86
N SER A 142 -0.91 -1.73 -4.55
CA SER A 142 0.39 -1.56 -3.90
C SER A 142 1.24 -2.82 -3.91
N ASP A 143 0.58 -3.97 -4.06
CA ASP A 143 1.17 -5.23 -4.48
C ASP A 143 0.11 -6.13 -5.13
N GLY A 144 0.55 -7.23 -5.74
CA GLY A 144 -0.35 -8.21 -6.32
C GLY A 144 0.37 -9.31 -7.09
N ILE A 145 -0.44 -10.21 -7.64
CA ILE A 145 -0.07 -11.33 -8.50
C ILE A 145 -1.07 -11.46 -9.65
N ASN A 146 -0.60 -11.87 -10.84
CA ASN A 146 -1.45 -12.11 -11.99
C ASN A 146 -1.51 -13.59 -12.43
N ASP A 147 -2.35 -13.89 -13.42
CA ASP A 147 -2.60 -15.26 -13.89
C ASP A 147 -1.41 -15.93 -14.60
N ALA A 148 -0.34 -15.19 -14.90
CA ALA A 148 0.94 -15.74 -15.37
C ALA A 148 1.89 -16.08 -14.21
N GLY A 149 1.50 -15.76 -12.97
CA GLY A 149 2.34 -15.90 -11.78
C GLY A 149 3.34 -14.76 -11.60
N LEU A 150 3.21 -13.63 -12.32
CA LEU A 150 4.01 -12.44 -12.02
C LEU A 150 3.48 -11.77 -10.76
N SER A 151 4.35 -11.60 -9.78
CA SER A 151 4.12 -10.90 -8.52
C SER A 151 4.98 -9.64 -8.43
N ILE A 152 4.42 -8.57 -7.89
CA ILE A 152 5.08 -7.28 -7.72
C ILE A 152 4.63 -6.63 -6.41
N ALA A 153 5.54 -5.95 -5.72
CA ALA A 153 5.22 -5.20 -4.50
C ALA A 153 6.08 -3.94 -4.38
N LEU A 154 5.53 -2.88 -3.75
CA LEU A 154 6.23 -1.61 -3.53
C LEU A 154 6.64 -1.37 -2.07
N ALA A 155 7.73 -0.64 -1.92
CA ALA A 155 8.09 0.09 -0.71
C ALA A 155 8.40 1.55 -1.07
N TYR A 156 8.19 2.47 -0.14
CA TYR A 156 8.52 3.89 -0.33
C TYR A 156 10.01 4.08 -0.60
N GLY A 157 10.40 4.89 -1.59
CA GLY A 157 11.81 5.12 -1.96
C GLY A 157 12.61 5.99 -0.98
N GLY A 158 11.96 6.50 0.07
CA GLY A 158 12.63 7.23 1.15
C GLY A 158 12.65 8.74 0.98
N ARG A 159 12.25 9.29 -0.17
CA ARG A 159 12.25 10.75 -0.43
C ARG A 159 10.95 11.27 -1.02
N GLN A 160 10.60 12.50 -0.66
CA GLN A 160 9.40 13.21 -1.14
C GLN A 160 9.60 14.02 -2.43
N VAL A 161 10.78 13.92 -3.06
CA VAL A 161 11.04 14.58 -4.35
C VAL A 161 10.04 14.10 -5.39
N THR A 162 9.44 15.05 -6.11
CA THR A 162 8.46 14.77 -7.17
C THR A 162 9.02 15.10 -8.54
N GLY A 163 8.48 14.43 -9.56
CA GLY A 163 8.72 14.69 -10.97
C GLY A 163 7.44 14.42 -11.77
N THR A 164 7.49 14.69 -13.06
CA THR A 164 6.35 14.39 -13.95
C THR A 164 6.21 12.89 -14.13
N GLY A 165 5.10 12.29 -13.70
CA GLY A 165 4.93 10.84 -13.77
C GLY A 165 3.64 10.35 -13.13
N PHE A 166 3.43 9.04 -13.13
CA PHE A 166 2.28 8.38 -12.53
C PHE A 166 2.47 8.04 -11.05
N GLY A 167 1.36 7.96 -10.33
CA GLY A 167 1.27 7.25 -9.05
C GLY A 167 1.74 5.80 -9.21
N ILE A 168 2.60 5.34 -8.30
CA ILE A 168 3.19 3.99 -8.38
C ILE A 168 2.15 2.88 -8.36
N THR A 169 1.03 3.08 -7.66
CA THR A 169 -0.04 2.08 -7.57
C THR A 169 -0.71 1.80 -8.92
N THR A 170 -0.81 2.81 -9.79
CA THR A 170 -1.28 2.66 -11.16
C THR A 170 -0.24 2.01 -12.06
N ILE A 171 1.05 2.30 -11.85
CA ILE A 171 2.14 1.63 -12.57
C ILE A 171 2.14 0.12 -12.25
N LEU A 172 2.01 -0.26 -10.97
CA LEU A 172 1.92 -1.66 -10.55
C LEU A 172 0.69 -2.36 -11.11
N ARG A 173 -0.48 -1.70 -11.05
CA ARG A 173 -1.70 -2.16 -11.73
C ARG A 173 -1.40 -2.45 -13.20
N TYR A 174 -0.81 -1.51 -13.92
CA TYR A 174 -0.51 -1.67 -15.34
C TYR A 174 0.41 -2.86 -15.63
N VAL A 175 1.48 -3.01 -14.84
CA VAL A 175 2.39 -4.18 -14.95
C VAL A 175 1.61 -5.48 -14.75
N LEU A 176 0.81 -5.59 -13.69
CA LEU A 176 0.05 -6.81 -13.40
C LEU A 176 -1.00 -7.12 -14.47
N GLU A 177 -1.61 -6.11 -15.08
CA GLU A 177 -2.66 -6.26 -16.10
C GLU A 177 -2.08 -6.59 -17.50
N THR A 178 -0.77 -6.40 -17.74
CA THR A 178 -0.18 -6.51 -19.10
C THR A 178 1.04 -7.42 -19.23
N CYS A 179 1.81 -7.61 -18.16
CA CYS A 179 3.08 -8.35 -18.19
C CYS A 179 2.91 -9.82 -17.77
N ARG A 180 3.83 -10.69 -18.19
CA ARG A 180 3.83 -12.11 -17.82
C ARG A 180 5.05 -12.52 -17.01
N THR A 181 6.19 -11.90 -17.23
CA THR A 181 7.46 -12.22 -16.57
C THR A 181 8.09 -10.98 -15.92
N VAL A 182 9.14 -11.19 -15.14
CA VAL A 182 9.96 -10.11 -14.59
C VAL A 182 10.55 -9.25 -15.71
N GLU A 183 10.98 -9.84 -16.82
CA GLU A 183 11.55 -9.09 -17.96
C GLU A 183 10.53 -8.16 -18.62
N ASP A 184 9.30 -8.62 -18.81
CA ASP A 184 8.19 -7.79 -19.32
C ASP A 184 7.97 -6.58 -18.40
N ALA A 185 7.92 -6.84 -17.09
CA ALA A 185 7.74 -5.81 -16.08
C ALA A 185 8.87 -4.79 -16.12
N LEU A 186 10.14 -5.24 -16.20
CA LEU A 186 11.29 -4.35 -16.30
C LEU A 186 11.24 -3.47 -17.56
N ALA A 187 10.72 -3.98 -18.68
CA ALA A 187 10.56 -3.18 -19.89
C ALA A 187 9.51 -2.06 -19.69
N VAL A 188 8.41 -2.34 -18.99
CA VAL A 188 7.40 -1.34 -18.62
C VAL A 188 7.96 -0.31 -17.63
N LEU A 189 8.60 -0.76 -16.56
CA LEU A 189 9.14 0.13 -15.51
C LEU A 189 10.20 1.10 -16.06
N ARG A 190 10.99 0.71 -17.07
CA ARG A 190 11.95 1.60 -17.73
C ARG A 190 11.30 2.78 -18.46
N ARG A 191 10.09 2.60 -19.02
CA ARG A 191 9.45 3.59 -19.90
C ARG A 191 8.31 4.38 -19.26
N VAL A 192 7.68 3.86 -18.22
CA VAL A 192 6.58 4.54 -17.52
C VAL A 192 7.16 5.42 -16.40
N PRO A 193 6.99 6.74 -16.47
CA PRO A 193 7.58 7.64 -15.48
C PRO A 193 6.83 7.55 -14.15
N SER A 194 7.56 7.50 -13.03
CA SER A 194 6.99 7.60 -11.69
C SER A 194 7.05 9.05 -11.19
N HIS A 195 5.99 9.51 -10.56
CA HIS A 195 5.99 10.87 -9.98
C HIS A 195 6.92 11.01 -8.77
N MET A 196 7.27 9.92 -8.09
CA MET A 196 8.07 9.89 -6.86
C MET A 196 9.01 8.69 -6.85
N PRO A 197 10.04 8.67 -5.98
CA PRO A 197 10.90 7.50 -5.85
C PRO A 197 10.22 6.37 -5.07
N TYR A 198 10.34 5.15 -5.61
CA TYR A 198 9.81 3.93 -4.99
C TYR A 198 10.79 2.78 -5.19
N ASN A 199 10.71 1.78 -4.33
CA ASN A 199 11.43 0.54 -4.47
C ASN A 199 10.41 -0.56 -4.82
N VAL A 200 10.69 -1.33 -5.86
CA VAL A 200 9.80 -2.35 -6.39
C VAL A 200 10.53 -3.68 -6.38
N VAL A 201 9.90 -4.71 -5.83
CA VAL A 201 10.43 -6.08 -5.86
C VAL A 201 9.48 -6.96 -6.67
N LEU A 202 10.05 -7.77 -7.55
CA LEU A 202 9.37 -8.60 -8.53
C LEU A 202 9.76 -10.06 -8.35
N ALA A 203 8.83 -10.96 -8.61
CA ALA A 203 9.07 -12.39 -8.72
C ALA A 203 8.10 -13.01 -9.74
N ASP A 204 8.54 -13.99 -10.52
CA ASP A 204 7.65 -14.73 -11.42
C ASP A 204 7.72 -16.26 -11.25
N ALA A 205 6.81 -16.97 -11.91
CA ALA A 205 6.67 -18.42 -11.80
C ALA A 205 7.88 -19.21 -12.35
N SER A 206 8.79 -18.58 -13.10
CA SER A 206 10.04 -19.21 -13.52
C SER A 206 11.12 -19.19 -12.42
N GLY A 207 10.88 -18.47 -11.33
CA GLY A 207 11.83 -18.27 -10.24
C GLY A 207 12.71 -17.03 -10.41
N THR A 208 12.53 -16.26 -11.49
CA THR A 208 13.23 -14.99 -11.68
C THR A 208 12.74 -13.97 -10.65
N THR A 209 13.67 -13.23 -10.06
CA THR A 209 13.38 -12.12 -9.14
C THR A 209 14.17 -10.88 -9.54
N ALA A 210 13.64 -9.70 -9.20
CA ALA A 210 14.35 -8.44 -9.41
C ALA A 210 13.98 -7.42 -8.32
N SER A 211 14.90 -6.52 -7.99
CA SER A 211 14.64 -5.31 -7.23
C SER A 211 14.99 -4.09 -8.07
N VAL A 212 14.12 -3.08 -8.03
CA VAL A 212 14.21 -1.90 -8.87
C VAL A 212 13.88 -0.65 -8.07
N GLU A 213 14.73 0.35 -8.19
CA GLU A 213 14.47 1.69 -7.70
C GLU A 213 13.89 2.54 -8.82
N MET A 214 12.63 2.95 -8.67
CA MET A 214 11.96 3.93 -9.53
C MET A 214 12.45 5.32 -9.16
N LEU A 215 12.72 6.16 -10.16
CA LEU A 215 13.15 7.54 -9.96
C LEU A 215 12.01 8.52 -10.24
N ALA A 216 12.00 9.65 -9.52
CA ALA A 216 11.04 10.72 -9.77
C ALA A 216 11.24 11.34 -11.16
N GLY A 217 10.18 11.44 -11.96
CA GLY A 217 10.24 11.88 -13.35
C GLY A 217 10.53 10.76 -14.35
N GLY A 218 10.80 9.54 -13.88
CA GLY A 218 11.08 8.36 -14.71
C GLY A 218 12.54 7.91 -14.69
N GLY A 219 12.75 6.73 -15.29
CA GLY A 219 14.00 5.99 -15.17
C GLY A 219 13.99 5.03 -13.98
N ILE A 220 14.85 4.02 -14.05
CA ILE A 220 15.00 3.01 -13.02
C ILE A 220 16.46 2.67 -12.77
N GLN A 221 16.75 2.17 -11.59
CA GLN A 221 18.01 1.50 -11.24
C GLN A 221 17.71 0.07 -10.78
N ILE A 222 18.35 -0.92 -11.39
CA ILE A 222 18.24 -2.32 -10.94
C ILE A 222 19.20 -2.51 -9.76
N VAL A 223 18.69 -3.12 -8.70
CA VAL A 223 19.44 -3.44 -7.48
C VAL A 223 19.71 -4.95 -7.44
N ALA A 224 20.91 -5.33 -7.02
CA ALA A 224 21.37 -6.72 -7.07
C ALA A 224 20.58 -7.63 -6.11
N ASP A 225 20.33 -7.16 -4.89
CA ASP A 225 19.60 -7.93 -3.88
C ASP A 225 18.09 -7.73 -4.08
N PRO A 226 17.27 -8.80 -4.11
CA PRO A 226 15.81 -8.73 -4.25
C PRO A 226 15.12 -8.30 -2.94
N VAL A 227 15.66 -7.27 -2.30
CA VAL A 227 15.26 -6.71 -1.00
C VAL A 227 14.94 -5.23 -1.18
N ALA A 228 13.90 -4.75 -0.51
CA ALA A 228 13.61 -3.33 -0.43
C ALA A 228 13.03 -2.94 0.93
N THR A 229 13.48 -1.80 1.45
CA THR A 229 12.84 -1.12 2.59
C THR A 229 12.51 0.32 2.19
N ASN A 230 12.73 1.31 3.06
CA ASN A 230 12.30 2.69 2.85
C ASN A 230 13.43 3.66 2.50
N HIS A 231 14.39 3.24 1.67
CA HIS A 231 15.50 4.05 1.18
C HIS A 231 16.00 3.56 -0.18
N GLN A 232 16.71 4.41 -0.93
CA GLN A 232 17.38 4.07 -2.19
C GLN A 232 18.90 4.06 -2.02
N HIS A 233 19.60 3.42 -2.97
CA HIS A 233 21.06 3.24 -2.96
C HIS A 233 21.80 4.33 -3.74
N ASP A 234 21.17 5.48 -3.98
CA ASP A 234 21.77 6.66 -4.66
C ASP A 234 22.64 7.52 -3.74
N GLY A 235 22.82 7.12 -2.48
CA GLY A 235 23.56 7.85 -1.45
C GLY A 235 22.76 8.98 -0.79
N SER A 236 21.51 9.19 -1.19
CA SER A 236 20.65 10.19 -0.54
C SER A 236 20.19 9.74 0.85
N GLN A 237 19.96 10.72 1.73
CA GLN A 237 19.43 10.45 3.06
C GLN A 237 17.89 10.32 3.00
N PRO A 238 17.31 9.23 3.52
CA PRO A 238 15.86 9.06 3.55
C PRO A 238 15.21 9.97 4.59
N ASP A 239 14.10 10.61 4.22
CA ASP A 239 13.37 11.60 5.04
C ASP A 239 12.96 11.05 6.42
N ARG A 240 12.66 9.76 6.49
CA ARG A 240 12.19 9.06 7.70
C ARG A 240 13.05 7.83 8.05
N GLY A 241 14.34 7.88 7.74
CA GLY A 241 15.27 6.76 7.96
C GLY A 241 15.25 6.18 9.38
N PRO A 242 15.47 7.00 10.43
CA PRO A 242 15.44 6.53 11.82
C PRO A 242 14.07 6.01 12.25
N PHE A 243 13.01 6.73 11.90
CA PHE A 243 11.63 6.36 12.26
C PHE A 243 11.23 5.00 11.69
N THR A 244 11.56 4.75 10.42
CA THR A 244 11.26 3.49 9.71
C THR A 244 12.29 2.39 9.97
N ARG A 245 13.37 2.67 10.70
CA ARG A 245 14.51 1.74 10.90
C ARG A 245 14.97 1.09 9.58
N THR A 246 14.98 1.89 8.51
CA THR A 246 15.09 1.39 7.12
C THR A 246 16.36 0.58 6.87
N TYR A 247 17.49 1.03 7.41
CA TYR A 247 18.79 0.36 7.26
C TYR A 247 18.91 -0.91 8.11
N GLU A 248 18.37 -0.90 9.33
CA GLU A 248 18.34 -2.09 10.21
C GLU A 248 17.54 -3.23 9.57
N ARG A 249 16.33 -2.92 9.08
CA ARG A 249 15.47 -3.88 8.39
C ARG A 249 16.10 -4.38 7.10
N ALA A 250 16.74 -3.50 6.31
CA ALA A 250 17.43 -3.91 5.09
C ALA A 250 18.61 -4.86 5.38
N ALA A 251 19.43 -4.55 6.39
CA ALA A 251 20.53 -5.44 6.81
C ALA A 251 20.01 -6.80 7.29
N HIS A 252 18.86 -6.83 7.98
CA HIS A 252 18.20 -8.07 8.39
C HIS A 252 17.70 -8.89 7.19
N LEU A 253 17.00 -8.26 6.24
CA LEU A 253 16.51 -8.91 5.02
C LEU A 253 17.64 -9.42 4.14
N LYS A 254 18.74 -8.67 4.03
CA LYS A 254 19.93 -9.12 3.29
C LYS A 254 20.50 -10.40 3.89
N ARG A 255 20.60 -10.50 5.23
CA ARG A 255 21.05 -11.74 5.90
C ARG A 255 20.11 -12.91 5.61
N ILE A 256 18.80 -12.68 5.56
CA ILE A 256 17.82 -13.71 5.19
C ILE A 256 18.04 -14.16 3.73
N ALA A 257 18.16 -13.23 2.79
CA ALA A 257 18.41 -13.52 1.39
C ALA A 257 19.73 -14.30 1.18
N ASP A 258 20.80 -13.88 1.86
CA ASP A 258 22.12 -14.53 1.80
C ASP A 258 22.11 -15.95 2.42
N SER A 259 21.20 -16.24 3.34
CA SER A 259 21.15 -17.52 4.06
C SER A 259 20.68 -18.71 3.21
N ARG A 260 20.19 -18.47 1.98
CA ARG A 260 19.65 -19.51 1.07
C ARG A 260 18.64 -20.46 1.71
N ARG A 261 17.87 -19.95 2.68
CA ARG A 261 16.76 -20.70 3.31
C ARG A 261 15.67 -21.02 2.29
N ASP A 262 14.87 -22.03 2.60
CA ASP A 262 13.66 -22.34 1.84
C ASP A 262 12.72 -21.12 1.82
N PRO A 263 12.34 -20.60 0.63
CA PRO A 263 11.43 -19.48 0.53
C PRO A 263 10.08 -19.71 1.20
N LYS A 264 9.60 -20.96 1.37
CA LYS A 264 8.31 -21.25 2.04
C LYS A 264 8.25 -20.76 3.48
N GLY A 265 9.40 -20.64 4.16
CA GLY A 265 9.47 -20.13 5.53
C GLY A 265 9.57 -18.62 5.66
N LEU A 266 9.59 -17.88 4.54
CA LEU A 266 9.97 -16.46 4.53
C LEU A 266 8.97 -15.56 5.25
N ALA A 267 7.66 -15.83 5.13
CA ALA A 267 6.62 -15.08 5.81
C ALA A 267 6.78 -15.10 7.34
N ALA A 268 7.28 -16.20 7.91
CA ALA A 268 7.46 -16.33 9.36
C ALA A 268 8.54 -15.37 9.91
N GLU A 269 9.50 -14.91 9.11
CA GLU A 269 10.46 -13.90 9.53
C GLU A 269 9.84 -12.50 9.55
N PHE A 270 8.87 -12.23 8.67
CA PHE A 270 8.16 -10.95 8.61
C PHE A 270 7.21 -10.73 9.79
N LEU A 271 6.84 -11.80 10.50
CA LEU A 271 6.05 -11.77 11.72
C LEU A 271 6.89 -11.53 12.99
N LYS A 272 8.20 -11.31 12.86
CA LYS A 272 9.14 -11.10 13.99
C LYS A 272 9.85 -9.76 13.87
N GLU A 273 10.37 -9.27 14.99
CA GLU A 273 11.29 -8.13 14.97
C GLU A 273 12.59 -8.50 14.21
N PRO A 274 13.21 -7.55 13.48
CA PRO A 274 12.86 -6.13 13.37
C PRO A 274 11.87 -5.82 12.23
N LEU A 275 11.37 -6.83 11.51
CA LEU A 275 10.49 -6.63 10.35
C LEU A 275 9.07 -6.29 10.76
N ARG A 276 8.52 -6.99 11.76
CA ARG A 276 7.26 -6.65 12.40
C ARG A 276 7.44 -5.42 13.27
N GLN A 277 6.57 -4.43 13.09
CA GLN A 277 6.50 -3.20 13.86
C GLN A 277 5.22 -3.21 14.69
N VAL A 278 5.30 -2.81 15.95
CA VAL A 278 4.14 -2.79 16.87
C VAL A 278 3.87 -1.40 17.44
N ARG A 279 4.47 -0.36 16.85
CA ARG A 279 4.36 1.04 17.29
C ARG A 279 3.10 1.70 16.71
N TYR A 280 1.94 1.08 16.94
CA TYR A 280 0.65 1.56 16.43
C TYR A 280 0.30 2.96 16.96
N GLU A 281 0.65 3.24 18.23
CA GLU A 281 0.47 4.55 18.86
C GLU A 281 1.30 5.66 18.20
N GLU A 282 2.44 5.31 17.60
CA GLU A 282 3.27 6.22 16.81
C GLU A 282 2.85 6.31 15.33
N GLY A 283 1.78 5.61 14.94
CA GLY A 283 1.32 5.51 13.55
C GLY A 283 2.17 4.60 12.67
N PHE A 284 2.97 3.70 13.25
CA PHE A 284 3.90 2.81 12.54
C PHE A 284 3.88 1.38 13.10
N GLY A 285 2.80 0.65 12.81
CA GLY A 285 2.68 -0.77 13.11
C GLY A 285 2.44 -1.59 11.83
N THR A 286 2.86 -2.85 11.85
CA THR A 286 2.63 -3.80 10.77
C THR A 286 1.19 -4.27 10.81
N LEU A 287 0.38 -3.79 9.87
CA LEU A 287 -1.05 -4.15 9.80
C LEU A 287 -1.24 -5.63 9.42
N PHE A 288 -0.46 -6.09 8.44
CA PHE A 288 -0.44 -7.48 7.98
C PHE A 288 0.81 -7.73 7.14
N THR A 289 1.12 -9.02 6.94
CA THR A 289 2.13 -9.49 5.99
C THR A 289 1.44 -10.10 4.77
N ALA A 290 1.76 -9.67 3.56
CA ALA A 290 1.31 -10.30 2.33
C ALA A 290 2.40 -11.23 1.78
N GLU A 291 2.07 -12.50 1.55
CA GLU A 291 2.93 -13.50 0.91
C GLU A 291 2.31 -13.92 -0.43
N TYR A 292 3.10 -13.79 -1.50
CA TYR A 292 2.72 -14.20 -2.84
C TYR A 292 3.47 -15.47 -3.25
N ASP A 293 2.74 -16.40 -3.84
CA ASP A 293 3.26 -17.64 -4.43
C ASP A 293 3.03 -17.64 -5.96
N PRO A 294 4.04 -17.18 -6.74
CA PRO A 294 4.01 -17.22 -8.20
C PRO A 294 3.60 -18.55 -8.82
N LEU A 295 4.05 -19.68 -8.27
CA LEU A 295 3.83 -21.00 -8.87
C LEU A 295 2.37 -21.43 -8.74
N THR A 296 1.75 -21.17 -7.60
CA THR A 296 0.36 -21.54 -7.34
C THR A 296 -0.63 -20.42 -7.65
N ARG A 297 -0.14 -19.24 -8.08
CA ARG A 297 -0.96 -18.03 -8.29
C ARG A 297 -1.73 -17.66 -7.02
N GLY A 298 -1.08 -17.86 -5.87
CA GLY A 298 -1.62 -17.75 -4.54
C GLY A 298 -1.18 -16.48 -3.80
N LEU A 299 -2.00 -16.08 -2.83
CA LEU A 299 -1.74 -15.01 -1.87
C LEU A 299 -2.15 -15.49 -0.47
N THR A 300 -1.30 -15.25 0.50
CA THR A 300 -1.65 -15.36 1.92
C THR A 300 -1.47 -14.01 2.60
N LEU A 301 -2.54 -13.50 3.23
CA LEU A 301 -2.44 -12.38 4.16
C LEU A 301 -2.31 -12.94 5.57
N HIS A 302 -1.24 -12.58 6.27
CA HIS A 302 -0.94 -13.02 7.62
C HIS A 302 -1.17 -11.88 8.61
N TRP A 303 -1.95 -12.15 9.65
CA TRP A 303 -1.99 -11.40 10.91
C TRP A 303 -1.41 -12.28 12.02
N SER A 304 -1.27 -11.76 13.24
CA SER A 304 -0.68 -12.52 14.34
C SER A 304 -1.40 -13.84 14.65
N ASP A 305 -2.74 -13.83 14.63
CA ASP A 305 -3.57 -14.95 15.08
C ASP A 305 -4.42 -15.58 13.98
N THR A 306 -4.37 -15.03 12.77
CA THR A 306 -5.21 -15.48 11.65
C THR A 306 -4.51 -15.25 10.32
N GLU A 307 -4.87 -16.05 9.33
CA GLU A 307 -4.42 -15.90 7.95
C GLU A 307 -5.60 -15.98 6.98
N TRP A 308 -5.47 -15.31 5.84
CA TRP A 308 -6.35 -15.47 4.69
C TRP A 308 -5.55 -16.03 3.54
N ARG A 309 -5.90 -17.24 3.09
CA ARG A 309 -5.35 -17.85 1.88
C ARG A 309 -6.33 -17.66 0.73
N GLN A 310 -5.84 -17.19 -0.40
CA GLN A 310 -6.59 -16.95 -1.63
C GLN A 310 -5.75 -17.38 -2.83
N SER A 311 -6.38 -17.70 -3.94
CA SER A 311 -5.70 -17.91 -5.22
C SER A 311 -6.52 -17.36 -6.38
N LEU A 312 -5.88 -17.20 -7.54
CA LEU A 312 -6.62 -16.81 -8.75
C LEU A 312 -7.61 -17.89 -9.23
N ASP A 313 -7.41 -19.16 -8.89
CA ASP A 313 -8.33 -20.24 -9.27
C ASP A 313 -9.44 -20.45 -8.24
N ASP A 314 -9.12 -20.30 -6.95
CA ASP A 314 -10.03 -20.42 -5.82
C ASP A 314 -9.98 -19.16 -4.95
N PHE A 315 -10.97 -18.29 -5.15
CA PHE A 315 -11.10 -17.01 -4.45
C PHE A 315 -12.45 -16.93 -3.75
N THR A 316 -12.42 -16.69 -2.45
CA THR A 316 -13.62 -16.54 -1.62
C THR A 316 -13.78 -15.10 -1.16
N GLU A 317 -14.88 -14.46 -1.54
CA GLU A 317 -15.22 -13.14 -1.01
C GLU A 317 -15.52 -13.23 0.49
N ARG A 318 -14.91 -12.34 1.28
CA ARG A 318 -15.07 -12.34 2.74
C ARG A 318 -14.74 -10.98 3.35
N GLN A 319 -15.09 -10.84 4.61
CA GLN A 319 -14.81 -9.64 5.40
C GLN A 319 -14.37 -10.02 6.80
N THR A 320 -13.46 -9.25 7.37
CA THR A 320 -13.13 -9.31 8.80
C THR A 320 -12.79 -7.92 9.30
N VAL A 321 -12.87 -7.72 10.62
CA VAL A 321 -12.30 -6.55 11.28
C VAL A 321 -11.12 -7.03 12.10
N ILE A 322 -9.98 -6.36 11.95
CA ILE A 322 -8.78 -6.60 12.72
C ILE A 322 -8.59 -5.42 13.68
N THR A 323 -8.32 -5.74 14.93
CA THR A 323 -8.11 -4.77 16.00
C THR A 323 -6.62 -4.72 16.36
N TYR A 324 -6.09 -3.51 16.49
CA TYR A 324 -4.70 -3.19 16.79
C TYR A 324 -4.65 -2.34 18.05
N GLY A 325 -3.73 -2.63 18.98
CA GLY A 325 -3.48 -1.76 20.13
C GLY A 325 -4.15 -2.14 21.45
N GLY A 326 -4.65 -3.36 21.59
CA GLY A 326 -5.06 -3.97 22.85
C GLY A 326 -4.78 -5.46 22.75
N SER A 327 -4.30 -6.09 23.83
CA SER A 327 -3.89 -7.50 23.90
C SER A 327 -4.66 -8.41 22.92
N GLU A 328 -3.93 -9.11 22.04
CA GLU A 328 -4.41 -10.22 21.21
C GLU A 328 -5.21 -11.24 22.04
N ARG A 329 -6.50 -10.97 22.24
CA ARG A 329 -7.53 -11.88 22.74
C ARG A 329 -8.85 -11.46 22.13
N SER A 330 -9.24 -12.20 21.11
CA SER A 330 -10.59 -12.28 20.56
C SER A 330 -11.64 -12.30 21.68
N ILE A 331 -12.50 -11.28 21.75
CA ILE A 331 -13.77 -11.33 22.48
C ILE A 331 -14.87 -10.90 21.52
N GLN A 332 -15.88 -11.77 21.43
CA GLN A 332 -17.11 -11.57 20.66
C GLN A 332 -17.76 -10.22 21.01
N LEU A 333 -18.03 -9.42 19.98
CA LEU A 333 -18.74 -8.15 20.09
C LEU A 333 -20.20 -8.38 20.48
N ASN A 334 -20.62 -7.75 21.59
CA ASN A 334 -22.00 -7.31 21.77
C ASN A 334 -22.05 -5.77 21.66
N GLN A 335 -23.17 -5.31 21.10
CA GLN A 335 -23.40 -4.03 20.45
C GLN A 335 -23.24 -2.78 21.35
N GLY A 336 -22.82 -1.67 20.72
CA GLY A 336 -23.31 -0.33 21.04
C GLY A 336 -22.27 0.73 21.41
N LEU A 337 -22.37 1.87 20.69
CA LEU A 337 -21.84 3.22 20.94
C LEU A 337 -20.69 3.70 20.03
N GLU A 338 -21.10 4.50 19.05
CA GLU A 338 -20.33 5.20 18.03
C GLU A 338 -20.13 6.69 18.38
N ARG A 339 -18.94 7.22 18.01
CA ARG A 339 -18.53 8.63 17.77
C ARG A 339 -18.12 9.51 18.95
N GLU A 340 -16.92 10.12 18.86
CA GLU A 340 -16.62 11.55 19.21
C GLU A 340 -15.12 11.98 19.06
N ILE A 341 -14.43 11.63 17.97
CA ILE A 341 -13.10 12.21 17.66
C ILE A 341 -12.97 12.44 16.14
N ASP A 342 -12.56 13.63 15.72
CA ASP A 342 -12.30 13.97 14.31
C ASP A 342 -10.91 13.44 13.87
N TRP A 343 -10.87 12.14 13.61
CA TRP A 343 -9.66 11.43 13.20
C TRP A 343 -9.16 11.84 11.80
N VAL A 344 -10.02 12.44 10.97
CA VAL A 344 -9.64 12.93 9.63
C VAL A 344 -8.72 14.14 9.78
N ALA A 345 -9.04 15.07 10.69
CA ALA A 345 -8.19 16.22 10.98
C ALA A 345 -6.80 15.81 11.54
N ILE A 346 -6.75 14.78 12.39
CA ILE A 346 -5.50 14.23 12.95
C ILE A 346 -4.64 13.61 11.84
N GLY A 347 -5.23 12.75 11.00
CA GLY A 347 -4.54 12.13 9.87
C GLY A 347 -3.95 13.16 8.89
N MET A 348 -4.68 14.25 8.64
CA MET A 348 -4.22 15.33 7.76
C MET A 348 -3.02 16.11 8.35
N ARG A 349 -2.97 16.31 9.67
CA ARG A 349 -1.83 16.96 10.33
C ARG A 349 -0.59 16.07 10.45
N TYR A 350 -0.75 14.76 10.67
CA TYR A 350 0.36 13.82 10.59
C TYR A 350 0.93 13.72 9.18
N ALA A 351 0.05 13.69 8.18
CA ALA A 351 0.46 13.66 6.80
C ALA A 351 1.18 14.98 6.41
N SER A 352 0.87 16.11 7.06
CA SER A 352 1.53 17.41 6.84
C SER A 352 2.86 17.58 7.60
N GLY A 353 3.38 16.53 8.23
CA GLY A 353 4.66 16.57 8.96
C GLY A 353 4.58 17.08 10.40
N ASN A 354 3.39 17.31 10.96
CA ASN A 354 3.21 17.69 12.36
C ASN A 354 2.90 16.47 13.24
N ALA A 355 3.11 16.59 14.55
CA ALA A 355 2.72 15.58 15.56
C ALA A 355 1.81 16.23 16.62
N PRO A 356 0.53 16.51 16.31
CA PRO A 356 -0.35 17.23 17.22
C PRO A 356 -0.87 16.33 18.35
N ASP A 357 -1.20 16.91 19.52
CA ASP A 357 -1.91 16.19 20.59
C ASP A 357 -3.35 15.93 20.13
N TRP A 358 -3.76 14.66 20.14
CA TRP A 358 -5.11 14.24 19.74
C TRP A 358 -6.21 14.86 20.60
N ARG A 359 -5.89 15.30 21.84
CA ARG A 359 -6.82 15.98 22.75
C ARG A 359 -7.32 17.32 22.20
N GLU A 360 -6.61 17.92 21.24
CA GLU A 360 -7.02 19.15 20.56
C GLU A 360 -8.20 18.94 19.57
N PHE A 361 -8.56 17.69 19.27
CA PHE A 361 -9.56 17.32 18.26
C PHE A 361 -10.78 16.59 18.85
N ALA A 362 -10.92 16.62 20.18
CA ALA A 362 -12.12 16.21 20.89
C ALA A 362 -13.07 17.41 21.02
N THR A 363 -14.39 17.18 20.92
CA THR A 363 -15.41 18.21 21.12
C THR A 363 -15.27 18.81 22.54
N PRO A 364 -15.24 20.15 22.72
CA PRO A 364 -15.11 20.73 24.05
C PRO A 364 -16.37 20.46 24.88
N GLY A 365 -16.24 19.67 25.95
CA GLY A 365 -17.31 19.50 26.92
C GLY A 365 -17.48 18.12 27.54
N TYR A 366 -16.41 17.45 27.98
CA TYR A 366 -16.48 16.52 29.14
C TYR A 366 -15.11 16.52 29.84
N GLY A 367 -15.12 16.88 31.12
CA GLY A 367 -14.01 17.53 31.80
C GLY A 367 -12.78 16.68 32.09
N PHE A 368 -11.61 17.25 31.78
CA PHE A 368 -10.40 17.07 32.57
C PHE A 368 -10.07 18.42 33.20
N GLU A 369 -10.47 18.63 34.45
CA GLU A 369 -9.90 19.71 35.25
C GLU A 369 -8.45 19.32 35.62
N PRO A 370 -7.47 20.24 35.47
CA PRO A 370 -6.11 19.98 35.92
C PRO A 370 -6.06 19.99 37.45
N GLN A 371 -5.60 18.89 38.06
CA GLN A 371 -5.36 18.84 39.51
C GLN A 371 -4.32 19.87 39.93
N GLN A 372 -4.70 20.66 40.94
CA GLN A 372 -3.86 21.61 41.65
C GLN A 372 -2.63 20.94 42.27
N VAL A 373 -1.51 21.65 42.17
CA VAL A 373 -0.25 21.42 42.88
C VAL A 373 -0.52 21.53 44.39
N CYS A 374 -0.22 20.47 45.15
CA CYS A 374 -0.19 20.52 46.61
C CYS A 374 1.26 20.60 47.09
N SER A 375 1.61 21.77 47.64
CA SER A 375 2.83 22.05 48.40
C SER A 375 2.82 21.32 49.74
N GLY A 376 3.97 20.75 50.13
CA GLY A 376 4.12 19.97 51.35
C GLY A 376 4.01 20.75 52.66
N CYS A 377 3.72 20.00 53.73
CA CYS A 377 4.03 20.32 55.12
C CYS A 377 4.38 19.03 55.87
N HIS A 378 5.62 19.04 56.41
CA HIS A 378 6.27 18.16 57.42
C HIS A 378 6.56 16.70 57.09
#